data_AF-A0A2V4UZF1-F1
#
_entry.id   AF-A0A2V4UZF1-F1
#
_cell.length_a   1.000
_cell.length_b   1.000
_cell.length_c   1.000
_cell.angle_alpha   90.00
_cell.angle_beta   90.00
_cell.angle_gamma   90.00
#
_symmetry.space_group_name_H-M   'P 1'
#
loop_
_entity.id
_entity.type
_entity.pdbx_description
1 polymer ?
#
loop_
_entity_poly.entity_id
_entity_poly.type
_entity_poly.pdbx_seq_one_letter_code
_entity_poly.pdbx_strand_id
1 'polypeptide(L)' 'MKDDKQTMDANSSAEHVDEYLQTLGNEDARELRYYSQEQPFSSEEMTRLINEDRLNKLLAQSDEFLSSLSGELRDFDEDF' A
#
# COMPACT_ATOMS: atom_id res chain seq x y z
N MET A 1 6.14 33.03 48.10
CA MET A 1 6.18 32.30 46.81
C MET A 1 6.00 30.84 47.15
N LYS A 2 4.91 30.21 46.71
CA LYS A 2 4.69 28.78 46.86
C LYS A 2 5.13 28.18 45.53
N ASP A 3 6.23 27.45 45.56
CA ASP A 3 6.73 26.73 44.40
C ASP A 3 5.82 25.51 44.16
N ASP A 4 4.76 25.73 43.39
CA ASP A 4 3.94 24.66 42.83
C ASP A 4 4.76 23.94 41.75
N LYS A 5 5.70 23.10 42.18
CA LYS A 5 6.43 22.19 41.31
C LYS A 5 5.43 21.12 40.84
N GLN A 6 4.71 21.43 39.75
CA GLN A 6 3.94 20.45 39.00
C GLN A 6 4.86 19.26 38.73
N THR A 7 4.50 18.11 39.28
CA THR A 7 5.10 16.83 38.94
C THR A 7 4.86 16.62 37.45
N MET A 8 5.89 16.86 36.64
CA MET A 8 5.85 16.53 35.22
C MET A 8 5.64 15.02 35.13
N ASP A 9 4.54 14.62 34.51
CA ASP A 9 4.25 13.22 34.21
C ASP A 9 5.46 12.64 33.46
N ALA A 10 6.11 11.63 34.06
CA ALA A 10 7.25 10.90 33.50
C ALA A 10 6.87 10.04 32.26
N ASN A 11 5.71 10.32 31.67
CA ASN A 11 5.22 9.75 30.42
C ASN A 11 5.30 10.78 29.27
N SER A 12 6.03 11.88 29.47
CA SER A 12 6.18 12.93 28.47
C SER A 12 6.98 12.41 27.29
N SER A 13 6.36 12.39 26.10
CA SER A 13 6.98 11.95 24.84
C SER A 13 8.24 12.73 24.47
N ALA A 14 8.46 13.89 25.11
CA ALA A 14 9.65 14.72 24.96
C ALA A 14 10.92 14.05 25.51
N GLU A 15 10.81 13.17 26.51
CA GLU A 15 11.95 12.51 27.16
C GLU A 15 12.53 11.36 26.31
N HIS A 16 11.86 10.97 25.22
CA HIS A 16 12.28 9.91 24.30
C HIS A 16 12.57 10.45 22.88
N VAL A 17 12.56 11.78 22.70
CA VAL A 17 12.84 12.40 21.39
C VAL A 17 14.27 12.09 20.94
N ASP A 18 15.25 12.20 21.83
CA ASP A 18 16.65 11.91 21.48
C ASP A 18 16.88 10.43 21.15
N GLU A 19 16.26 9.52 21.90
CA GLU A 19 16.30 8.09 21.60
C GLU A 19 15.64 7.79 20.25
N TYR A 20 14.49 8.40 19.98
CA TYR A 20 13.80 8.28 18.70
C TYR A 20 14.64 8.83 17.53
N LEU A 21 15.27 10.00 17.68
CA LEU A 21 16.15 10.59 16.66
C LEU A 21 17.40 9.72 16.41
N GLN A 22 17.95 9.08 17.44
CA GLN A 22 19.04 8.12 17.30
C GLN A 22 18.62 6.88 16.49
N THR A 23 17.39 6.40 16.64
CA THR A 23 16.89 5.27 15.83
C THR A 23 16.69 5.61 14.35
N LEU A 24 16.37 6.87 14.01
CA LEU A 24 16.17 7.32 12.61
C LEU A 24 17.48 7.46 11.82
N GLY A 25 18.60 7.64 12.53
CA GLY A 25 19.94 7.74 11.94
C GLY A 25 20.57 6.39 11.61
N ASN A 26 19.93 5.26 11.99
CA ASN A 26 20.40 3.92 11.66
C ASN A 26 19.77 3.45 10.34
N GLU A 27 20.60 3.27 9.32
CA GLU A 27 20.20 2.94 7.95
C GLU A 27 19.52 1.57 7.85
N ASP A 28 19.96 0.59 8.66
CA ASP A 28 19.35 -0.75 8.74
C ASP A 28 17.94 -0.70 9.36
N ALA A 29 17.72 0.21 10.32
CA ALA A 29 16.41 0.41 10.92
C ALA A 29 15.43 1.11 9.96
N ARG A 30 15.94 1.90 9.01
CA ARG A 30 15.13 2.62 8.01
C ARG A 30 14.50 1.66 7.00
N GLU A 31 15.25 0.71 6.45
CA GLU A 31 14.71 -0.28 5.53
C GLU A 31 13.64 -1.16 6.21
N LEU A 32 13.92 -1.64 7.43
CA LEU A 32 12.94 -2.39 8.21
C LEU A 32 11.66 -1.57 8.51
N ARG A 33 11.80 -0.27 8.78
CA ARG A 33 10.66 0.63 8.98
C ARG A 33 9.89 0.88 7.68
N TYR A 34 10.57 0.98 6.55
CA TYR A 34 9.96 1.13 5.24
C TYR A 34 9.09 -0.08 4.90
N TYR A 35 9.62 -1.30 5.06
CA TYR A 35 8.85 -2.53 4.87
C TYR A 35 7.77 -2.75 5.93
N SER A 36 7.99 -2.34 7.19
CA SER A 36 6.96 -2.42 8.24
C SER A 36 5.78 -1.46 8.03
N GLN A 37 5.97 -0.42 7.22
CA GLN A 37 4.95 0.57 6.84
C GLN A 37 4.11 0.12 5.64
N GLU A 38 4.52 -0.93 4.93
CA GLU A 38 3.65 -1.61 3.97
C GLU A 38 2.65 -2.47 4.75
N GLN A 39 1.71 -1.81 5.42
CA GLN A 39 0.49 -2.50 5.84
C GLN A 39 -0.17 -3.01 4.56
N PRO A 40 -0.43 -4.33 4.44
CA PRO A 40 -1.21 -4.83 3.32
C PRO A 40 -2.57 -4.14 3.37
N PHE A 41 -2.95 -3.47 2.29
CA PHE A 41 -4.25 -2.85 2.20
C PHE A 41 -5.33 -3.90 2.45
N SER A 42 -6.32 -3.55 3.26
CA SER A 42 -7.52 -4.36 3.37
C SER A 42 -8.20 -4.45 2.00
N SER A 43 -9.01 -5.49 1.80
CA SER A 43 -9.77 -5.65 0.57
C SER A 43 -10.65 -4.42 0.27
N GLU A 44 -11.23 -3.79 1.30
CA GLU A 44 -12.02 -2.56 1.16
C GLU A 44 -11.17 -1.35 0.72
N GLU A 45 -9.96 -1.21 1.25
CA GLU A 45 -9.04 -0.13 0.83
C GLU A 45 -8.52 -0.35 -0.58
N MET A 46 -8.22 -1.59 -0.95
CA MET A 46 -7.89 -1.93 -2.34
C MET A 46 -9.04 -1.58 -3.28
N THR A 47 -10.29 -1.88 -2.93
CA THR A 47 -11.44 -1.48 -3.75
C THR A 47 -11.53 0.03 -3.93
N ARG A 48 -11.18 0.84 -2.92
CA ARG A 48 -11.15 2.32 -3.04
C ARG A 48 -9.97 2.84 -3.87
N LEU A 49 -8.84 2.15 -3.84
CA LEU A 49 -7.65 2.50 -4.63
C LEU A 49 -7.77 2.06 -6.09
N ILE A 50 -8.51 0.99 -6.35
CA ILE A 50 -8.79 0.50 -7.68
C ILE A 50 -9.77 1.46 -8.35
N ASN A 51 -9.34 2.09 -9.43
CA ASN A 51 -10.23 2.84 -10.31
C ASN A 51 -11.11 1.85 -11.08
N GLU A 52 -12.34 1.64 -10.60
CA GLU A 52 -13.31 0.68 -11.16
C GLU A 52 -13.53 0.90 -12.66
N ASP A 53 -13.65 2.15 -13.12
CA ASP A 53 -13.83 2.47 -14.54
C ASP A 53 -12.65 1.99 -15.39
N ARG A 54 -11.42 2.16 -14.90
CA ARG A 54 -10.21 1.71 -15.58
C ARG A 54 -10.09 0.19 -15.57
N LEU A 55 -10.44 -0.45 -14.46
CA LEU A 55 -10.47 -1.91 -14.35
C LEU A 55 -11.49 -2.51 -15.32
N ASN A 56 -12.72 -1.98 -15.34
CA ASN A 56 -13.78 -2.44 -16.24
C ASN A 56 -13.40 -2.29 -17.70
N LYS A 57 -12.73 -1.18 -18.08
CA LYS A 57 -12.20 -1.00 -19.44
C LYS A 57 -11.15 -2.05 -19.79
N LEU A 58 -10.24 -2.36 -18.87
CA LEU A 58 -9.20 -3.38 -19.10
C LEU A 58 -9.82 -4.78 -19.28
N LEU A 59 -10.82 -5.12 -18.47
CA LEU A 59 -11.54 -6.38 -18.58
C LEU A 59 -12.29 -6.50 -19.92
N ALA A 60 -12.99 -5.44 -20.34
CA ALA A 60 -13.68 -5.43 -21.64
C ALA A 60 -12.71 -5.59 -22.82
N GLN A 61 -11.54 -4.96 -22.76
CA GLN A 61 -10.48 -5.14 -23.77
C GLN A 61 -9.95 -6.58 -23.79
N SER A 62 -9.83 -7.21 -22.63
CA SER A 62 -9.44 -8.62 -22.53
C SER A 62 -10.48 -9.53 -23.18
N ASP A 63 -11.77 -9.30 -22.91
CA ASP A 63 -12.84 -10.11 -23.49
C ASP A 63 -12.89 -9.98 -25.02
N GLU A 64 -12.73 -8.76 -25.54
CA GLU A 64 -12.65 -8.49 -26.98
C GLU A 64 -11.47 -9.23 -27.62
N PHE A 65 -10.28 -9.14 -27.01
CA PHE A 65 -9.08 -9.85 -27.46
C PHE A 65 -9.27 -11.38 -27.44
N LEU A 66 -9.83 -11.93 -26.37
CA LEU A 66 -10.06 -13.37 -26.26
C LEU A 66 -11.11 -13.85 -27.27
N SER A 67 -12.14 -13.03 -27.52
CA SER A 67 -13.14 -13.32 -28.55
C SER A 67 -12.53 -13.28 -29.94
N SER A 68 -11.67 -12.32 -30.26
CA SER A 68 -11.02 -12.25 -31.57
C SER A 68 -10.08 -13.44 -31.79
N LEU A 69 -9.27 -13.77 -30.78
CA LEU A 69 -8.35 -14.93 -30.84
C LEU A 69 -9.12 -16.24 -31.04
N SER A 70 -10.23 -16.42 -30.32
CA SER A 70 -11.05 -17.64 -30.43
C SER A 70 -11.73 -17.73 -31.81
N GLY A 71 -12.12 -16.59 -32.40
CA GLY A 71 -12.62 -16.52 -33.76
C GLY A 71 -11.57 -16.94 -34.79
N GLU A 72 -10.37 -16.34 -34.71
CA GLU A 72 -9.25 -16.66 -35.61
C GLU A 72 -8.85 -18.15 -35.55
N LEU A 73 -8.82 -18.74 -34.35
CA LEU A 73 -8.52 -20.16 -34.18
C LEU A 73 -9.56 -21.07 -34.83
N ARG A 74 -10.84 -20.71 -34.75
CA ARG A 74 -11.91 -21.49 -35.39
C ARG A 74 -11.84 -21.41 -36.92
N ASP A 75 -11.59 -20.21 -37.45
CA ASP A 75 -11.45 -20.01 -38.89
C ASP A 75 -10.24 -20.79 -39.44
N PHE A 76 -9.15 -20.91 -38.65
CA PHE A 76 -8.00 -21.74 -39.00
C PHE A 76 -8.33 -23.25 -39.07
N ASP A 77 -9.18 -23.77 -38.18
CA ASP A 77 -9.58 -25.18 -38.17
C ASP A 77 -10.58 -25.53 -39.30
N GLU A 78 -11.38 -24.56 -39.79
CA GLU A 78 -12.33 -24.76 -40.89
C GLU A 78 -11.68 -24.78 -42.29
N ASP A 79 -10.44 -24.32 -42.41
CA ASP A 79 -9.66 -24.26 -43.66
C ASP A 79 -8.86 -25.56 -43.96
N PHE A 80 -9.04 -26.64 -43.18
CA PHE A 80 -8.44 -27.98 -43.37
C PHE A 80 -9.48 -29.07 -43.67
#